data_AF-A0A0B4DKS6-F1
#
_entry.id   AF-A0A0B4DKS6-F1
#
_cell.length_a   1.000
_cell.length_b   1.000
_cell.length_c   1.000
_cell.angle_alpha   90.00
_cell.angle_beta   90.00
_cell.angle_gamma   90.00
#
_symmetry.space_group_name_H-M   'P 1'
#
loop_
_entity.id
_entity.type
_entity.pdbx_description
1 polymer ?
#
loop_
_entity_poly.entity_id
_entity_poly.type
_entity_poly.pdbx_seq_one_letter_code
_entity_poly.pdbx_strand_id
1 'polypeptide(L)' 'MNALFPEPQTRRLDYRHWIHLYPGDRMIVKQPGCPPEWGTVDDIAEDASYFWVWLDGHNRILISHGDGTTIHKILT' A
#
# COMPACT_ATOMS: atom_id res chain seq x y z
N MET A 1 -9.40 7.51 30.34
CA MET A 1 -8.11 7.62 29.64
C MET A 1 -8.32 7.02 28.26
N ASN A 2 -8.56 7.84 27.22
CA ASN A 2 -8.62 7.36 25.83
C ASN A 2 -7.33 7.86 25.16
N ALA A 3 -6.48 6.94 24.72
CA ALA A 3 -5.21 7.27 24.10
C ALA A 3 -5.45 8.08 22.82
N LEU A 4 -4.90 9.29 22.78
CA LEU A 4 -4.83 10.17 21.62
C LEU A 4 -3.74 9.65 20.67
N PHE A 5 -4.01 8.54 19.97
CA PHE A 5 -3.25 8.28 18.75
C PHE A 5 -4.04 8.93 17.62
N PRO A 6 -3.50 9.95 16.91
CA PRO A 6 -4.14 10.36 15.68
C PRO A 6 -4.20 9.14 14.77
N GLU A 7 -5.38 8.84 14.23
CA GLU A 7 -5.47 7.82 13.18
C GLU A 7 -4.45 8.19 12.10
N PRO A 8 -3.60 7.24 11.67
CA PRO A 8 -2.59 7.55 10.67
C PRO A 8 -3.28 8.18 9.47
N GLN A 9 -2.86 9.38 9.09
CA GLN A 9 -3.41 10.03 7.91
C GLN A 9 -3.08 9.15 6.72
N THR A 10 -4.10 8.74 5.96
CA THR A 10 -3.88 7.94 4.76
C THR A 10 -4.31 8.68 3.52
N ARG A 11 -3.57 8.48 2.44
CA ARG A 11 -3.90 8.99 1.11
C ARG A 11 -4.12 7.82 0.17
N ARG A 12 -5.31 7.73 -0.40
CA ARG A 12 -5.57 6.81 -1.51
C ARG A 12 -4.63 7.15 -2.67
N LEU A 13 -3.92 6.15 -3.20
CA LEU A 13 -3.06 6.37 -4.35
C LEU A 13 -3.70 5.82 -5.62
N ASP A 14 -3.92 6.68 -6.60
CA ASP A 14 -4.09 6.27 -7.98
C ASP A 14 -2.75 5.85 -8.60
N TYR A 15 -2.80 5.06 -9.68
CA TYR A 15 -1.63 4.58 -10.43
C TYR A 15 -0.60 5.68 -10.76
N ARG A 16 -1.05 6.89 -11.11
CA ARG A 16 -0.15 8.02 -11.42
C ARG A 16 0.72 8.46 -10.25
N HIS A 17 0.35 8.10 -9.02
CA HIS A 17 1.12 8.45 -7.83
C HIS A 17 2.15 7.39 -7.47
N TRP A 18 2.17 6.23 -8.15
CA TRP A 18 3.08 5.13 -7.83
C TRP A 18 4.54 5.47 -8.15
N ILE A 19 4.78 6.41 -9.06
CA ILE A 19 6.09 7.01 -9.33
C ILE A 19 6.74 7.68 -8.09
N HIS A 20 5.96 7.90 -7.03
CA HIS A 20 6.43 8.49 -5.77
C HIS A 20 6.44 7.48 -4.61
N LEU A 21 6.27 6.19 -4.91
CA LEU A 21 6.49 5.13 -3.94
C LEU A 21 7.98 4.88 -3.78
N TYR A 22 8.36 4.45 -2.58
CA TYR A 22 9.70 4.00 -2.26
C TYR A 22 9.62 2.70 -1.46
N PRO A 23 10.58 1.77 -1.62
CA PRO A 23 10.74 0.65 -0.70
C PRO A 23 10.75 1.12 0.75
N GLY A 24 9.99 0.43 1.61
CA GLY A 24 9.77 0.79 3.00
C GLY A 24 8.52 1.64 3.28
N ASP A 25 7.87 2.21 2.24
CA ASP A 25 6.62 2.94 2.42
C ASP A 25 5.54 2.03 3.03
N ARG A 26 4.87 2.55 4.07
CA ARG A 26 3.74 1.87 4.72
C ARG A 26 2.43 2.17 4.02
N MET A 27 1.61 1.15 3.84
CA MET A 27 0.29 1.28 3.23
C MET A 27 -0.74 0.31 3.79
N ILE A 28 -2.01 0.60 3.51
CA ILE A 28 -3.13 -0.33 3.64
C ILE A 28 -3.51 -0.78 2.23
N VAL A 29 -3.52 -2.08 2.02
CA VAL A 29 -3.89 -2.74 0.76
C VAL A 29 -5.27 -3.36 0.91
N LYS A 30 -6.17 -3.12 -0.03
CA LYS A 30 -7.48 -3.76 -0.09
C LYS A 30 -7.63 -4.50 -1.42
N GLN A 31 -7.46 -5.82 -1.38
CA GLN A 31 -7.70 -6.69 -2.52
C GLN A 31 -9.20 -6.99 -2.69
N PRO A 32 -9.69 -7.25 -3.91
CA PRO A 32 -11.08 -7.61 -4.14
C PRO A 32 -11.50 -8.84 -3.34
N GLY A 33 -12.57 -8.74 -2.54
CA GLY A 33 -13.09 -9.85 -1.75
C GLY A 33 -12.34 -10.14 -0.44
N CYS A 34 -11.26 -9.42 -0.14
CA CYS A 34 -10.48 -9.56 1.10
C CYS A 34 -10.67 -8.35 2.03
N PRO A 35 -10.49 -8.53 3.36
CA PRO A 35 -10.38 -7.40 4.27
C PRO A 35 -9.14 -6.56 3.94
N PRO A 36 -9.12 -5.27 4.30
CA PRO A 36 -7.91 -4.45 4.16
C PRO A 36 -6.79 -4.96 5.08
N GLU A 37 -5.58 -5.00 4.55
CA GLU A 37 -4.38 -5.49 5.23
C GLU A 37 -3.28 -4.43 5.21
N TRP A 38 -2.44 -4.43 6.24
CA TRP A 38 -1.28 -3.54 6.30
C TRP A 38 -0.13 -4.14 5.49
N GLY A 39 0.67 -3.29 4.88
CA GLY A 39 1.83 -3.74 4.13
C GLY A 39 2.92 -2.70 4.00
N THR A 40 4.05 -3.16 3.50
CA THR A 40 5.25 -2.38 3.23
C THR A 40 5.68 -2.58 1.79
N VAL A 41 5.94 -1.49 1.06
CA VAL A 41 6.54 -1.58 -0.27
C VAL A 41 7.89 -2.28 -0.16
N ASP A 42 8.09 -3.31 -0.97
CA ASP A 42 9.34 -4.04 -1.03
C ASP A 42 10.19 -3.57 -2.21
N ASP A 43 9.59 -3.56 -3.40
CA ASP A 43 10.28 -3.26 -4.65
C ASP A 43 9.31 -2.65 -5.67
N ILE A 44 9.81 -1.87 -6.61
CA ILE A 44 9.01 -1.12 -7.59
C ILE A 44 9.62 -1.35 -8.97
N ALA A 45 8.78 -1.63 -9.96
CA ALA A 45 9.24 -1.73 -11.35
C ALA A 45 9.91 -0.43 -11.79
N GLU A 46 10.91 -0.51 -12.67
CA GLU A 46 11.63 0.67 -13.18
C GLU A 46 10.70 1.72 -13.80
N ASP A 47 9.60 1.28 -14.43
CA ASP A 47 8.59 2.13 -15.06
C ASP A 47 7.39 2.47 -14.13
N ALA A 48 7.43 2.03 -12.87
CA ALA A 48 6.37 2.15 -11.87
C ALA A 48 4.99 1.60 -12.31
N SER A 49 4.96 0.67 -13.27
CA SER A 49 3.73 0.03 -13.75
C SER A 49 3.16 -1.01 -12.76
N TYR A 50 4.03 -1.57 -11.92
CA TYR A 50 3.71 -2.48 -10.83
C TYR A 50 4.72 -2.35 -9.69
N PHE A 51 4.36 -2.85 -8.52
CA PHE A 51 5.24 -2.92 -7.37
C PHE A 51 4.88 -4.09 -6.47
N TRP A 52 5.82 -4.50 -5.63
CA TRP A 52 5.68 -5.59 -4.69
C TRP A 52 5.45 -5.05 -3.28
N VAL A 53 4.55 -5.70 -2.54
CA VAL A 53 4.24 -5.37 -1.16
C VAL A 53 4.36 -6.61 -0.30
N TRP A 54 5.05 -6.49 0.84
CA TRP A 54 4.93 -7.46 1.93
C TRP A 54 3.71 -7.12 2.77
N LEU A 55 2.74 -8.02 2.85
CA LEU A 55 1.60 -7.90 3.76
C LEU A 55 2.00 -8.35 5.17
N ASP A 56 1.63 -7.56 6.18
CA ASP A 56 1.94 -7.81 7.58
C ASP A 56 1.20 -9.09 8.03
N GLY A 57 1.93 -10.20 8.11
CA GLY A 57 1.43 -11.49 8.60
C GLY A 57 1.42 -12.63 7.58
N HIS A 58 1.72 -12.35 6.30
CA HIS A 58 1.57 -13.34 5.24
C HIS A 58 2.72 -13.32 4.21
N ASN A 59 2.39 -12.90 2.99
CA ASN A 59 3.15 -13.14 1.76
C ASN A 59 3.50 -11.82 1.06
N ARG A 60 4.43 -11.93 0.10
CA ARG A 60 4.69 -10.88 -0.88
C ARG A 60 3.64 -10.96 -1.99
N ILE A 61 3.02 -9.84 -2.32
CA ILE A 61 2.07 -9.75 -3.43
C ILE A 61 2.54 -8.72 -4.46
N LEU A 62 2.20 -8.97 -5.72
CA LEU A 62 2.36 -8.04 -6.82
C LEU A 62 1.10 -7.20 -6.94
N ILE A 63 1.25 -5.88 -7.02
CA ILE A 63 0.16 -4.95 -7.31
C ILE A 63 0.45 -4.29 -8.65
N SER A 64 -0.51 -4.37 -9.56
CA SER A 64 -0.40 -3.81 -10.92
C SER A 64 -1.64 -3.01 -11.27
N HIS A 65 -1.51 -2.02 -12.16
CA HIS A 65 -2.68 -1.23 -12.55
C HIS A 65 -3.78 -2.10 -13.17
N GLY A 66 -5.01 -1.99 -12.66
CA GLY A 66 -6.17 -2.70 -13.17
C GLY A 66 -6.47 -4.04 -12.49
N ASP A 67 -5.68 -4.46 -11.49
CA ASP A 67 -5.93 -5.68 -10.70
C ASP A 67 -7.12 -5.57 -9.73
N GLY A 68 -7.71 -4.38 -9.60
CA GLY A 68 -8.82 -4.08 -8.69
C GLY A 68 -8.38 -3.79 -7.25
N THR A 69 -7.07 -3.84 -6.96
CA THR A 69 -6.51 -3.51 -5.65
C THR A 69 -6.57 -2.02 -5.40
N THR A 70 -7.10 -1.63 -4.24
CA THR A 70 -7.03 -0.23 -3.77
C THR A 70 -5.95 -0.10 -2.71
N ILE A 71 -5.11 0.91 -2.83
CA ILE A 71 -4.02 1.18 -1.88
C ILE A 71 -4.17 2.56 -1.23
N HIS A 72 -3.87 2.62 0.06
CA HIS A 72 -3.85 3.84 0.86
C HIS A 72 -2.48 3.97 1.51
N LYS A 73 -1.65 4.90 1.05
CA LYS A 73 -0.34 5.18 1.67
C LYS A 73 -0.56 5.88 2.99
N ILE A 74 0.16 5.43 4.02
CA ILE A 74 0.18 6.06 5.33
C ILE A 74 1.17 7.22 5.27
N LEU A 75 0.70 8.40 5.64
CA LEU A 75 1.50 9.61 5.74
C LEU A 75 2.05 9.67 7.16
N THR A 76 3.35 9.42 7.29
CA THR A 76 4.14 9.63 8.52
C THR A 76 4.73 11.02 8.55
#